data_AF-A0A3G3GR98-F1
#
_entry.id   AF-A0A3G3GR98-F1
#
_cell.length_a   1.000
_cell.length_b   1.000
_cell.length_c   1.000
_cell.angle_alpha   90.00
_cell.angle_beta   90.00
_cell.angle_gamma   90.00
#
_symmetry.space_group_name_H-M   'P 1'
#
loop_
_entity.id
_entity.type
_entity.pdbx_description
1 polymer ?
#
loop_
_entity_poly.entity_id
_entity_poly.type
_entity_poly.pdbx_seq_one_letter_code
_entity_poly.pdbx_strand_id
1 'polypeptide(L)' 'MVVDLLTQISPIYPHDKPEGVAILSNTLIAVSNDDDFGVVDNGQNSFTTKILPATRKVDKNRIYFIKLSTPLK' A
#
# COMPACT_ATOMS: atom_id res chain seq x y z
N MET A 1 -17.72 7.30 -6.57
CA MET A 1 -17.23 5.95 -6.19
C MET A 1 -16.12 6.14 -5.17
N VAL A 2 -16.09 5.32 -4.12
CA VAL A 2 -15.03 5.35 -3.09
C VAL A 2 -14.50 3.92 -2.94
N VAL A 3 -13.17 3.80 -2.84
CA VAL A 3 -12.46 2.54 -2.53
C VAL A 3 -11.84 2.73 -1.16
N ASP A 4 -12.21 1.89 -0.22
CA ASP A 4 -11.64 1.88 1.13
C ASP A 4 -10.64 0.73 1.25
N LEU A 5 -9.34 1.06 1.30
CA LEU A 5 -8.27 0.07 1.35
C LEU A 5 -8.27 -0.78 2.62
N LEU A 6 -8.83 -0.27 3.73
CA LEU A 6 -8.87 -1.00 5.00
C LEU A 6 -9.93 -2.11 5.00
N THR A 7 -10.97 -1.95 4.18
CA THR A 7 -12.07 -2.93 4.07
C THR A 7 -12.01 -3.74 2.79
N GLN A 8 -11.37 -3.23 1.73
CA GLN A 8 -11.40 -3.83 0.39
C GLN A 8 -10.10 -4.55 0.01
N ILE A 9 -9.06 -4.53 0.86
CA ILE A 9 -7.85 -5.34 0.70
C ILE A 9 -7.80 -6.38 1.83
N SER A 10 -7.57 -7.64 1.47
CA SER A 10 -7.37 -8.74 2.41
C SER A 10 -6.03 -9.45 2.16
N PRO A 11 -5.18 -9.66 3.19
CA PRO A 11 -5.34 -9.13 4.55
C PRO A 11 -5.33 -7.59 4.57
N ILE A 12 -5.90 -7.00 5.62
CA ILE A 12 -6.03 -5.53 5.81
C ILE A 12 -4.74 -4.84 5.39
N TYR A 13 -4.86 -3.75 4.62
CA TYR A 13 -3.75 -2.96 4.13
C TYR A 13 -2.78 -2.61 5.28
N PRO A 14 -1.55 -3.18 5.30
CA PRO A 14 -0.73 -3.17 6.51
C PRO A 14 0.29 -2.01 6.57
N HIS A 15 0.36 -1.17 5.54
CA HIS A 15 1.33 -0.09 5.40
C HIS A 15 0.79 1.25 5.93
N ASP A 16 1.65 2.23 6.17
CA ASP A 16 1.24 3.49 6.82
C ASP A 16 0.35 4.34 5.90
N LYS A 17 0.68 4.43 4.60
CA LYS A 17 -0.13 5.13 3.61
C LYS A 17 0.11 4.62 2.17
N PRO A 18 -0.90 4.70 1.29
CA PRO A 18 -0.69 4.58 -0.15
C PRO A 18 -0.07 5.87 -0.71
N GLU A 19 0.83 5.75 -1.69
CA GLU A 19 1.52 6.93 -2.26
C GLU A 19 1.21 7.18 -3.74
N GLY A 20 0.87 6.13 -4.50
CA GLY A 20 0.59 6.22 -5.93
C GLY A 20 -0.70 5.51 -6.30
N VAL A 21 -1.43 6.06 -7.27
CA VAL A 21 -2.63 5.45 -7.84
C VAL A 21 -2.59 5.56 -9.37
N ALA A 22 -2.90 4.47 -10.05
CA ALA A 22 -3.08 4.44 -11.51
C ALA A 22 -4.42 3.80 -11.87
N ILE A 23 -5.14 4.39 -12.83
CA ILE A 23 -6.33 3.78 -13.42
C ILE A 23 -5.86 2.92 -14.60
N LEU A 24 -6.11 1.61 -14.52
CA LEU A 24 -5.72 0.66 -15.57
C LEU A 24 -6.88 0.35 -16.50
N SER A 25 -8.11 0.42 -15.99
CA SER A 25 -9.36 0.35 -16.75
C SER A 25 -10.51 0.91 -15.92
N ASN A 26 -11.72 0.95 -16.49
CA ASN A 26 -12.90 1.42 -15.78
C ASN A 26 -13.22 0.59 -14.53
N THR A 27 -12.65 -0.61 -14.36
CA THR A 27 -12.92 -1.48 -13.19
C THR A 27 -11.67 -1.90 -12.45
N LEU A 28 -10.49 -1.37 -12.79
CA LEU A 28 -9.22 -1.80 -12.20
C LEU A 28 -8.32 -0.60 -11.94
N ILE A 29 -7.85 -0.49 -10.70
CA ILE A 29 -6.81 0.45 -10.32
C ILE A 29 -5.58 -0.31 -9.78
N ALA A 30 -4.43 0.32 -9.89
CA ALA A 30 -3.22 -0.06 -9.18
C ALA A 30 -2.91 0.98 -8.10
N VAL A 31 -2.49 0.53 -6.93
CA VAL A 31 -2.07 1.37 -5.80
C VAL A 31 -0.70 0.93 -5.33
N SER A 32 0.28 1.84 -5.28
CA SER A 32 1.56 1.55 -4.64
C SER A 32 1.42 1.64 -3.12
N ASN A 33 2.11 0.75 -2.42
CA ASN A 33 2.28 0.92 -0.98
C ASN A 33 3.21 2.10 -0.66
N ASP A 34 3.42 2.29 0.63
CA ASP A 34 4.37 3.23 1.23
C ASP A 34 5.78 3.06 0.62
N ASP A 35 6.13 3.92 -0.36
CA ASP A 35 7.31 3.77 -1.24
C ASP A 35 8.58 4.34 -0.60
N ASP A 36 8.75 4.07 0.70
CA ASP A 36 9.94 4.41 1.47
C ASP A 36 11.06 3.36 1.32
N PHE A 37 11.01 2.52 0.26
CA PHE A 37 11.93 1.40 0.02
C PHE A 37 12.02 0.37 1.16
N GLY A 38 11.03 0.35 2.07
CA GLY A 38 11.00 -0.54 3.21
C GLY A 38 12.03 -0.20 4.30
N VAL A 39 12.46 1.06 4.40
CA VAL A 39 13.39 1.52 5.43
C VAL A 39 12.80 2.65 6.28
N VAL A 40 13.35 2.83 7.49
CA VAL A 40 13.07 3.96 8.39
C VAL A 40 14.37 4.46 8.99
N ASP A 41 14.39 5.69 9.50
CA ASP A 41 15.50 6.20 10.29
C ASP A 41 15.67 5.36 11.57
N ASN A 42 16.92 5.06 11.93
CA ASN A 42 17.23 4.38 13.19
C ASN A 42 17.51 5.33 14.36
N GLY A 43 17.60 6.65 14.10
CA GLY A 43 17.91 7.66 15.10
C GLY A 43 19.40 7.77 15.44
N GLN A 44 20.27 7.12 14.64
CA GLN A 44 21.74 7.18 14.72
C GLN A 44 22.35 7.63 13.39
N ASN A 45 21.67 8.53 12.66
CA ASN A 45 22.06 8.98 11.32
C ASN A 45 22.28 7.81 10.34
N SER A 46 21.43 6.78 10.41
CA SER A 46 21.49 5.61 9.55
C SER A 46 20.08 5.02 9.37
N PHE A 47 19.95 4.01 8.51
CA PHE A 47 18.67 3.40 8.18
C PHE A 47 18.55 2.01 8.81
N THR A 48 17.32 1.62 9.13
CA THR A 48 16.98 0.24 9.52
C THR A 48 15.77 -0.23 8.72
N THR A 49 15.57 -1.55 8.69
CA THR A 49 14.45 -2.16 7.98
C THR A 49 13.12 -1.80 8.65
N LYS A 50 12.16 -1.32 7.86
CA LYS A 50 10.79 -1.06 8.30
C LYS A 50 10.09 -2.39 8.57
N ILE A 51 9.51 -2.55 9.76
CA ILE A 51 8.74 -3.72 10.15
C ILE A 51 7.26 -3.34 10.25
N LEU A 52 6.42 -3.98 9.44
CA LEU A 52 4.98 -3.77 9.44
C LEU A 52 4.37 -4.19 10.79
N PRO A 53 3.73 -3.28 11.54
CA PRO A 53 3.22 -3.60 12.89
C PRO A 53 2.20 -4.75 12.88
N ALA A 54 1.31 -4.78 11.88
CA ALA A 54 0.24 -5.75 11.77
C ALA A 54 0.73 -7.18 11.47
N THR A 55 1.88 -7.33 10.79
CA THR A 55 2.36 -8.64 10.32
C THR A 55 3.69 -9.07 10.91
N ARG A 56 4.43 -8.15 11.54
CA ARG A 56 5.81 -8.34 12.02
C ARG A 56 6.79 -8.77 10.94
N LYS A 57 6.48 -8.48 9.68
CA LYS A 57 7.34 -8.77 8.52
C LYS A 57 7.99 -7.48 8.02
N VAL A 58 9.11 -7.64 7.31
CA VAL A 58 9.76 -6.57 6.56
C VAL A 58 8.77 -5.95 5.57
N ASP A 59 8.68 -4.63 5.59
CA ASP A 59 7.94 -3.89 4.58
C ASP A 59 8.66 -3.96 3.24
N LYS A 60 7.91 -4.23 2.17
CA LYS A 60 8.45 -4.39 0.81
C LYS A 60 7.57 -3.61 -0.15
N ASN A 61 8.19 -3.07 -1.19
CA ASN A 61 7.47 -2.44 -2.29
C ASN A 61 6.49 -3.44 -2.91
N ARG A 62 5.24 -3.01 -3.04
CA ARG A 62 4.08 -3.78 -3.49
C ARG A 62 3.17 -2.88 -4.31
N ILE A 63 2.66 -3.46 -5.39
CA ILE A 63 1.57 -2.87 -6.16
C ILE A 63 0.32 -3.70 -5.91
N TYR A 64 -0.72 -3.05 -5.39
CA TYR A 64 -2.03 -3.64 -5.18
C TYR A 64 -2.90 -3.41 -6.41
N PHE A 65 -3.38 -4.49 -7.01
CA PHE A 65 -4.38 -4.44 -8.09
C PHE A 65 -5.77 -4.61 -7.49
N ILE A 66 -6.58 -3.56 -7.55
CA ILE A 66 -7.87 -3.50 -6.86
C ILE A 66 -8.99 -3.43 -7.90
N LYS A 67 -9.86 -4.43 -7.88
CA LYS A 67 -11.04 -4.45 -8.73
C LYS A 67 -12.14 -3.60 -8.10
N LEU A 68 -12.68 -2.68 -8.88
CA LEU A 68 -13.74 -1.77 -8.44
C LEU A 68 -15.11 -2.47 -8.49
N SER A 69 -15.92 -2.28 -7.45
CA SER A 69 -17.29 -2.80 -7.40
C SER A 69 -18.26 -2.03 -8.32
N THR A 70 -17.92 -0.79 -8.65
CA THR A 70 -18.65 0.05 -9.59
C THR A 70 -17.67 0.56 -10.64
N PRO A 71 -17.96 0.50 -11.95
CA PRO A 71 -17.07 1.06 -12.95
C PRO A 71 -16.94 2.59 -12.84
N LEU A 72 -15.75 3.11 -13.19
CA LEU A 72 -15.51 4.52 -13.44
C LEU A 72 -16.33 4.98 -14.66
N LYS A 73 -16.83 6.21 -14.59
CA LYS A 73 -17.59 6.86 -15.67
C LYS A 73 -16.67 7.55 -16.66
#